data_AF-X1SGK6-F1
#
_entry.id   AF-X1SGK6-F1
#
_cell.length_a   1.000
_cell.length_b   1.000
_cell.length_c   1.000
_cell.angle_alpha   90.00
_cell.angle_beta   90.00
_cell.angle_gamma   90.00
#
_symmetry.space_group_name_H-M   'P 1'
#
loop_
_entity.id
_entity.type
_entity.pdbx_description
1 polymer ?
#
loop_
_entity_poly.entity_id
_entity_poly.type
_entity_poly.pdbx_seq_one_letter_code
_entity_poly.pdbx_strand_id
1 'polypeptide(L)'
;EGKKQSGFWMTVLKVELADLAFAIDSILAAVALAMTLPDTNLPPIGGLDGGKFLVIFAGGLIGVIIMRFAANAFVKLLHKRPSLESAAFLIVGWVGVKLAVYTLAHPSLAVVPEHFAHSALWKAIFWIVLLAIAAGGWFFSGKETKQQKEAIQTLKKAQNE
;
A
#
# COMPACT_ATOMS: atom_id res chain seq x y z
N GLU A 1 7.64 15.01 35.62
CA GLU A 1 8.51 14.66 34.48
C GLU A 1 7.79 15.00 33.18
N GLY A 2 8.42 15.80 32.31
CA GLY A 2 7.77 16.42 31.15
C GLY A 2 7.58 15.46 29.98
N LYS A 3 6.33 15.11 29.65
CA LYS A 3 5.96 14.47 28.38
C LYS A 3 6.21 15.45 27.23
N LYS A 4 7.41 15.40 26.65
CA LYS A 4 7.79 16.20 25.47
C LYS A 4 6.87 15.86 24.30
N GLN A 5 6.34 16.89 23.68
CA GLN A 5 5.57 16.87 22.43
C GLN A 5 6.45 16.35 21.27
N SER A 6 6.68 15.03 21.17
CA SER A 6 7.24 14.42 19.94
C SER A 6 6.19 14.32 18.82
N GLY A 7 5.12 15.11 18.87
CA GLY A 7 3.82 14.74 18.30
C GLY A 7 3.63 15.07 16.83
N PHE A 8 4.14 16.20 16.33
CA PHE A 8 3.83 16.65 14.97
C PHE A 8 4.91 16.25 13.96
N TRP A 9 6.16 16.68 14.18
CA TRP A 9 7.27 16.43 13.25
C TRP A 9 7.59 14.94 13.09
N MET A 10 7.50 14.15 14.16
CA MET A 10 7.68 12.70 14.07
C MET A 10 6.54 12.02 13.32
N THR A 11 5.32 12.55 13.40
CA THR A 11 4.17 12.04 12.67
C THR A 11 4.27 12.39 11.19
N VAL A 12 4.62 13.64 10.86
CA VAL A 12 4.89 14.06 9.47
C VAL A 12 5.99 13.23 8.85
N LEU A 13 7.09 12.99 9.56
CA LEU A 13 8.19 12.17 9.06
C LEU A 13 7.74 10.73 8.76
N LYS A 14 6.92 10.11 9.62
CA LYS A 14 6.38 8.75 9.40
C LYS A 14 5.47 8.69 8.18
N VAL A 15 4.62 9.70 7.99
CA VAL A 15 3.72 9.80 6.83
C VAL A 15 4.53 9.99 5.56
N GLU A 16 5.50 10.90 5.56
CA GLU A 16 6.33 11.17 4.39
C GLU A 16 7.21 9.97 4.00
N LEU A 17 7.71 9.21 4.98
CA LEU A 17 8.49 7.99 4.72
C LEU A 17 7.63 6.90 4.06
N ALA A 18 6.36 6.78 4.45
CA ALA A 18 5.41 5.88 3.80
C ALA A 18 5.08 6.34 2.37
N ASP A 19 4.88 7.65 2.17
CA ASP A 19 4.62 8.23 0.85
C ASP A 19 5.84 8.07 -0.09
N LEU A 20 7.08 8.17 0.44
CA LEU A 20 8.30 7.91 -0.32
C LEU A 20 8.39 6.47 -0.82
N ALA A 21 8.03 5.49 0.02
CA ALA A 21 8.01 4.08 -0.37
C ALA A 21 7.05 3.83 -1.55
N PHE A 22 5.91 4.53 -1.57
CA PHE A 22 4.96 4.46 -2.69
C PHE A 22 5.44 5.23 -3.94
N ALA A 23 6.10 6.38 -3.75
CA ALA A 23 6.67 7.15 -4.85
C ALA A 23 7.69 6.35 -5.65
N ILE A 24 8.51 5.53 -4.98
CA ILE A 24 9.48 4.64 -5.64
C ILE A 24 8.76 3.64 -6.56
N ASP A 25 7.69 2.99 -6.09
CA ASP A 25 6.92 2.05 -6.89
C ASP A 25 6.28 2.72 -8.12
N SER A 26 5.70 3.90 -7.93
CA SER A 26 5.11 4.68 -9.02
C SER A 26 6.13 5.11 -10.07
N ILE A 27 7.34 5.51 -9.65
CA ILE A 27 8.44 5.83 -10.56
C ILE A 27 8.92 4.58 -11.31
N LEU A 28 9.11 3.45 -10.62
CA LEU A 28 9.55 2.20 -11.25
C LEU A 28 8.51 1.68 -12.26
N ALA A 29 7.22 1.80 -11.97
CA ALA A 29 6.14 1.49 -12.91
C ALA A 29 6.18 2.42 -14.14
N ALA A 30 6.38 3.72 -13.93
CA ALA A 30 6.48 4.68 -15.01
C ALA A 30 7.74 4.46 -15.87
N VAL A 31 8.87 4.08 -15.26
CA VAL A 31 10.09 3.66 -15.95
C VAL A 31 9.84 2.43 -16.80
N ALA A 32 9.21 1.39 -16.24
CA ALA A 32 8.88 0.18 -16.98
C ALA A 32 8.02 0.49 -18.22
N LEU A 33 7.03 1.38 -18.10
CA LEU A 33 6.21 1.82 -19.23
C LEU A 33 7.01 2.68 -20.22
N ALA A 34 7.80 3.63 -19.74
CA ALA A 34 8.62 4.50 -20.58
C ALA A 34 9.62 3.72 -21.45
N MET A 35 10.20 2.65 -20.93
CA MET A 35 11.13 1.79 -21.69
C MET A 35 10.45 1.01 -22.82
N THR A 36 9.12 0.86 -22.79
CA THR A 36 8.34 0.20 -23.86
C THR A 36 7.88 1.14 -24.98
N LEU A 37 8.01 2.46 -24.78
CA LEU A 37 7.58 3.46 -25.75
C LEU A 37 8.67 3.71 -26.82
N PRO A 38 8.29 3.97 -28.09
CA PRO A 38 9.23 4.38 -29.12
C PRO A 38 9.83 5.75 -28.79
N ASP A 39 11.03 6.01 -29.30
CA ASP A 39 11.68 7.31 -29.15
C ASP A 39 10.89 8.40 -29.89
N THR A 40 10.92 9.61 -29.34
CA THR A 40 10.22 10.77 -29.89
C THR A 40 11.20 11.79 -30.45
N ASN A 41 10.71 12.74 -31.26
CA ASN A 41 11.53 13.85 -31.76
C ASN A 41 11.71 14.99 -30.72
N LEU A 42 11.45 14.72 -29.45
CA LEU A 42 11.60 15.71 -28.38
C LEU A 42 13.08 15.81 -27.96
N PRO A 43 13.54 17.01 -27.53
CA PRO A 43 14.91 17.18 -27.07
C PRO A 43 15.19 16.26 -25.88
N PRO A 44 16.35 15.57 -25.84
CA PRO A 44 16.68 14.68 -24.74
C PRO A 44 16.91 15.47 -23.45
N ILE A 45 16.41 14.93 -22.34
CA ILE A 45 16.56 15.51 -21.00
C ILE A 45 17.29 14.47 -20.15
N GLY A 46 18.49 14.82 -19.66
CA GLY A 46 19.27 13.95 -18.77
C GLY A 46 19.71 12.62 -19.41
N GLY A 47 19.90 12.58 -20.73
CA GLY A 47 20.32 11.38 -21.46
C GLY A 47 19.18 10.43 -21.86
N LEU A 48 17.93 10.80 -21.57
CA LEU A 48 16.73 10.06 -21.99
C LEU A 48 15.92 10.88 -23.00
N ASP A 49 15.21 10.20 -23.90
CA ASP A 49 14.22 10.81 -24.78
C ASP A 49 13.24 11.70 -23.98
N GLY A 50 12.94 12.89 -24.50
CA GLY A 50 12.09 13.86 -23.80
C GLY A 50 10.69 13.32 -23.49
N GLY A 51 10.12 12.50 -24.37
CA GLY A 51 8.83 11.83 -24.15
C GLY A 51 8.91 10.81 -23.02
N LYS A 52 9.93 9.96 -23.01
CA LYS A 52 10.18 8.98 -21.93
C LYS A 52 10.41 9.67 -20.57
N PHE A 53 11.19 10.74 -20.54
CA PHE A 53 11.41 11.53 -19.33
C PHE A 53 10.08 12.11 -18.80
N LEU A 54 9.26 12.69 -19.67
CA LEU A 54 7.96 13.24 -19.28
C LEU A 54 7.03 12.17 -18.71
N VAL A 55 7.01 10.97 -19.27
CA VAL A 55 6.22 9.85 -18.74
C VAL A 55 6.68 9.46 -17.34
N ILE A 56 7.99 9.33 -17.12
CA ILE A 56 8.55 8.99 -15.80
C ILE A 56 8.27 10.11 -14.78
N PHE A 57 8.51 11.36 -15.17
CA PHE A 57 8.29 12.53 -14.33
C PHE A 57 6.82 12.70 -13.97
N ALA A 58 5.93 12.63 -14.96
CA ALA A 58 4.49 12.72 -14.76
C ALA A 58 3.97 11.53 -13.95
N GLY A 59 4.43 10.30 -14.23
CA GLY A 59 4.03 9.11 -13.48
C GLY A 59 4.39 9.18 -12.00
N GLY A 60 5.63 9.60 -11.68
CA GLY A 60 6.06 9.83 -10.30
C GLY A 60 5.29 10.97 -9.62
N LEU A 61 5.15 12.11 -10.30
CA LEU A 61 4.45 13.29 -9.76
C LEU A 61 2.95 13.01 -9.53
N ILE A 62 2.27 12.41 -10.51
CA ILE A 62 0.86 12.04 -10.41
C ILE A 62 0.66 10.99 -9.31
N GLY A 63 1.54 9.99 -9.20
CA GLY A 63 1.47 8.97 -8.16
C GLY A 63 1.46 9.57 -6.75
N VAL A 64 2.40 10.49 -6.47
CA VAL A 64 2.47 11.19 -5.17
C VAL A 64 1.24 12.08 -4.93
N ILE A 65 0.82 12.84 -5.93
CA ILE A 65 -0.33 13.75 -5.81
C ILE A 65 -1.62 12.96 -5.55
N ILE A 66 -1.89 11.89 -6.33
CA ILE A 66 -3.12 11.11 -6.21
C ILE A 66 -3.17 10.42 -4.84
N MET A 67 -2.08 9.84 -4.36
CA MET A 67 -2.06 9.21 -3.04
C MET A 67 -2.42 10.19 -1.93
N ARG A 68 -1.90 11.43 -2.00
CA ARG A 68 -2.17 12.44 -0.99
C ARG A 68 -3.65 12.81 -0.90
N PHE A 69 -4.35 12.86 -2.02
CA PHE A 69 -5.80 13.08 -2.02
C PHE A 69 -6.58 11.81 -1.67
N ALA A 70 -6.14 10.65 -2.16
CA ALA A 70 -6.77 9.36 -1.91
C ALA A 70 -6.72 8.98 -0.43
N ALA A 71 -5.60 9.20 0.27
CA ALA A 71 -5.46 8.94 1.69
C ALA A 71 -6.49 9.75 2.51
N ASN A 72 -6.71 11.02 2.18
CA ASN A 72 -7.72 11.85 2.85
C ASN A 72 -9.15 11.32 2.64
N ALA A 73 -9.47 10.86 1.42
CA ALA A 73 -10.77 10.24 1.14
C ALA A 73 -10.92 8.88 1.84
N PHE A 74 -9.84 8.10 1.87
CA PHE A 74 -9.79 6.78 2.48
C PHE A 74 -9.95 6.86 4.01
N VAL A 75 -9.25 7.79 4.67
CA VAL A 75 -9.40 8.04 6.12
C VAL A 75 -10.83 8.42 6.47
N LYS A 76 -11.49 9.28 5.67
CA LYS A 76 -12.92 9.59 5.85
C LYS A 76 -13.82 8.36 5.70
N LEU A 77 -13.51 7.47 4.75
CA LEU A 77 -14.24 6.22 4.56
C LEU A 77 -14.07 5.27 5.75
N LEU A 78 -12.85 5.14 6.28
CA LEU A 78 -12.56 4.33 7.47
C LEU A 78 -13.28 4.84 8.71
N HIS A 79 -13.34 6.15 8.94
CA HIS A 79 -14.13 6.72 10.03
C HIS A 79 -15.63 6.39 9.93
N LYS A 80 -16.18 6.30 8.71
CA LYS A 80 -17.58 5.94 8.48
C LYS A 80 -17.83 4.43 8.65
N ARG A 81 -16.82 3.59 8.42
CA ARG A 81 -16.90 2.12 8.37
C ARG A 81 -15.61 1.52 8.97
N PRO A 82 -15.45 1.52 10.31
CA PRO A 82 -14.20 1.14 10.96
C PRO A 82 -13.78 -0.32 10.72
N SER A 83 -14.72 -1.23 10.44
CA SER A 83 -14.39 -2.62 10.08
C SER A 83 -13.57 -2.75 8.78
N LEU A 84 -13.67 -1.77 7.88
CA LEU A 84 -12.94 -1.78 6.62
C LEU A 84 -11.45 -1.49 6.84
N GLU A 85 -11.08 -0.87 7.96
CA GLU A 85 -9.69 -0.60 8.32
C GLU A 85 -8.95 -1.91 8.56
N SER A 86 -9.49 -2.76 9.44
CA SER A 86 -8.91 -4.07 9.73
C SER A 86 -8.86 -4.94 8.48
N ALA A 87 -9.90 -4.93 7.65
CA ALA A 87 -9.92 -5.67 6.39
C ALA A 87 -8.86 -5.16 5.40
N ALA A 88 -8.71 -3.84 5.26
CA ALA A 88 -7.70 -3.23 4.40
C ALA A 88 -6.28 -3.59 4.85
N PHE A 89 -5.98 -3.55 6.16
CA PHE A 89 -4.68 -3.97 6.67
C PHE A 89 -4.40 -5.46 6.40
N LEU A 90 -5.39 -6.33 6.57
CA LEU A 90 -5.24 -7.76 6.26
C LEU A 90 -5.02 -8.00 4.77
N ILE A 91 -5.73 -7.27 3.89
CA ILE A 91 -5.54 -7.36 2.44
C ILE A 91 -4.13 -6.90 2.04
N VAL A 92 -3.67 -5.74 2.53
CA VAL A 92 -2.33 -5.22 2.24
C VAL A 92 -1.25 -6.17 2.75
N GLY A 93 -1.40 -6.70 3.97
CA GLY A 93 -0.49 -7.70 4.52
C GLY A 93 -0.44 -8.98 3.67
N TRP A 94 -1.60 -9.49 3.24
CA TRP A 94 -1.68 -10.69 2.38
C TRP A 94 -1.06 -10.47 1.00
N VAL A 95 -1.28 -9.30 0.40
CA VAL A 95 -0.61 -8.90 -0.85
C VAL A 95 0.91 -8.81 -0.65
N GLY A 96 1.36 -8.26 0.48
CA GLY A 96 2.78 -8.24 0.85
C GLY A 96 3.39 -9.64 0.92
N VAL A 97 2.69 -10.61 1.53
CA VAL A 97 3.13 -12.02 1.55
C VAL A 97 3.24 -12.58 0.13
N LYS A 98 2.26 -12.34 -0.75
CA LYS A 98 2.33 -12.77 -2.15
C LYS A 98 3.57 -12.19 -2.84
N LEU A 99 3.81 -10.88 -2.70
CA LEU A 99 4.97 -10.24 -3.31
C LEU A 99 6.27 -10.82 -2.76
N ALA A 100 6.38 -11.04 -1.45
CA ALA A 100 7.54 -11.68 -0.84
C ALA A 100 7.79 -13.09 -1.39
N VAL A 101 6.75 -13.92 -1.53
CA VAL A 101 6.87 -15.27 -2.11
C VAL A 101 7.34 -15.19 -3.57
N TYR A 102 6.80 -14.25 -4.36
CA TYR A 102 7.24 -14.05 -5.75
C TYR A 102 8.70 -13.62 -5.83
N THR A 103 9.13 -12.70 -4.96
CA THR A 103 10.54 -12.27 -4.89
C THR A 103 11.46 -13.42 -4.48
N LEU A 104 11.10 -14.20 -3.45
CA LEU A 104 11.92 -15.34 -2.99
C LEU A 104 11.96 -16.51 -3.98
N ALA A 105 10.94 -16.63 -4.83
CA ALA A 105 10.89 -17.60 -5.91
C ALA A 105 11.59 -17.12 -7.20
N HIS A 106 12.12 -15.88 -7.21
CA HIS A 106 12.85 -15.36 -8.36
C HIS A 106 14.11 -16.22 -8.62
N PRO A 107 14.45 -16.54 -9.89
CA PRO A 107 15.57 -17.41 -10.24
C PRO A 107 16.92 -17.03 -9.61
N SER A 108 17.12 -15.74 -9.34
CA SER A 108 18.33 -15.19 -8.73
C SER A 108 18.43 -15.40 -7.21
N LEU A 109 17.32 -15.66 -6.52
CA LEU A 109 17.26 -15.87 -5.07
C LEU A 109 17.15 -17.36 -4.72
N ALA A 110 16.48 -18.17 -5.55
CA ALA A 110 16.43 -19.64 -5.49
C ALA A 110 16.11 -20.26 -4.11
N VAL A 111 15.48 -19.50 -3.19
CA VAL A 111 15.11 -19.98 -1.85
C VAL A 111 13.83 -20.84 -1.92
N VAL A 112 12.95 -20.55 -2.88
CA VAL A 112 11.66 -21.24 -3.06
C VAL A 112 11.52 -21.71 -4.51
N PRO A 113 10.94 -22.90 -4.78
CA PRO A 113 10.74 -23.38 -6.15
C PRO A 113 9.88 -22.42 -6.98
N GLU A 114 10.36 -22.03 -8.16
CA GLU A 114 9.68 -21.12 -9.09
C GLU A 114 8.27 -21.60 -9.49
N HIS A 115 8.12 -22.93 -9.64
CA HIS A 115 6.84 -23.57 -9.89
C HIS A 115 5.79 -23.30 -8.80
N PHE A 116 6.20 -23.15 -7.54
CA PHE A 116 5.27 -22.91 -6.43
C PHE A 116 4.61 -21.52 -6.55
N ALA A 117 5.41 -20.47 -6.78
CA ALA A 117 4.92 -19.09 -6.86
C ALA A 117 4.02 -18.84 -8.08
N HIS A 118 4.21 -19.59 -9.17
CA HIS A 118 3.39 -19.49 -10.38
C HIS A 118 2.28 -20.55 -10.50
N SER A 119 2.23 -21.51 -9.57
CA SER A 119 1.25 -22.59 -9.60
C SER A 119 -0.18 -22.06 -9.60
N ALA A 120 -1.05 -22.75 -10.35
CA ALA A 120 -2.49 -22.46 -10.36
C ALA A 120 -3.11 -22.60 -8.96
N LEU A 121 -2.61 -23.54 -8.16
CA LEU A 121 -3.03 -23.76 -6.78
C LEU A 121 -2.74 -22.53 -5.89
N TRP A 122 -1.53 -21.97 -5.96
CA TRP A 122 -1.16 -20.78 -5.20
C TRP A 122 -1.99 -19.56 -5.59
N LYS A 123 -2.21 -19.36 -6.90
CA LYS A 123 -3.10 -18.30 -7.41
C LYS A 123 -4.52 -18.47 -6.87
N ALA A 124 -5.06 -19.68 -6.88
CA ALA A 124 -6.40 -19.97 -6.35
C ALA A 124 -6.49 -19.66 -4.85
N ILE A 125 -5.54 -20.14 -4.04
CA ILE A 125 -5.49 -19.85 -2.61
C ILE A 125 -5.44 -18.33 -2.36
N PHE A 126 -4.58 -17.62 -3.09
CA PHE A 126 -4.46 -16.17 -2.96
C PHE A 126 -5.79 -15.46 -3.17
N TRP A 127 -6.47 -15.74 -4.28
CA TRP A 127 -7.76 -15.10 -4.61
C TRP A 127 -8.87 -15.50 -3.65
N ILE A 128 -8.92 -16.75 -3.20
CA ILE A 128 -9.90 -17.23 -2.21
C ILE A 128 -9.72 -16.50 -0.88
N VAL A 129 -8.49 -16.44 -0.36
CA VAL A 129 -8.20 -15.76 0.91
C VAL A 129 -8.49 -14.28 0.81
N LEU A 130 -8.13 -13.63 -0.29
CA LEU A 130 -8.40 -12.22 -0.52
C LEU A 130 -9.91 -11.94 -0.54
N LEU A 131 -10.68 -12.78 -1.25
CA LEU A 131 -12.14 -12.65 -1.33
C LEU A 131 -12.80 -12.94 0.03
N ALA A 132 -12.29 -13.90 0.80
CA ALA A 132 -12.76 -14.19 2.14
C ALA A 132 -12.52 -13.03 3.12
N ILE A 133 -11.35 -12.39 3.07
CA ILE A 133 -11.04 -11.20 3.88
C ILE A 133 -11.94 -10.03 3.48
N ALA A 134 -12.13 -9.79 2.18
CA ALA A 134 -12.99 -8.72 1.68
C ALA A 134 -14.46 -8.94 2.09
N ALA A 135 -14.98 -10.14 1.89
CA ALA A 135 -16.34 -10.51 2.30
C ALA A 135 -16.50 -10.42 3.82
N GLY A 136 -15.53 -10.94 4.59
CA GLY A 136 -15.51 -10.82 6.05
C GLY A 136 -15.55 -9.36 6.50
N GLY A 137 -14.65 -8.52 5.99
CA GLY A 137 -14.61 -7.08 6.30
C GLY A 137 -15.93 -6.35 6.01
N TRP A 138 -16.61 -6.75 4.94
CA TRP A 138 -17.90 -6.20 4.54
C TRP A 138 -19.06 -6.69 5.43
N PHE A 139 -19.17 -8.00 5.68
CA PHE A 139 -20.26 -8.59 6.48
C PHE A 139 -20.13 -8.29 7.98
N PHE A 140 -18.91 -8.22 8.50
CA PHE A 140 -18.66 -7.81 9.89
C PHE A 140 -18.75 -6.28 10.08
N SER A 141 -18.98 -5.50 9.01
CA SER A 141 -19.07 -4.03 9.06
C SER A 141 -20.21 -3.46 9.90
N GLY A 142 -21.23 -4.26 10.21
CA GLY A 142 -22.32 -3.87 11.10
C GLY A 142 -22.12 -4.22 12.57
N LYS A 143 -21.08 -4.97 12.95
CA LYS A 143 -20.88 -5.47 14.32
C LYS A 143 -19.48 -5.09 14.80
N GLU A 144 -19.41 -4.21 15.81
CA GLU A 144 -18.12 -3.83 16.39
C GLU A 144 -17.31 -5.06 16.82
N THR A 145 -16.11 -5.18 16.27
CA THR A 145 -15.19 -6.29 16.52
C THR A 145 -14.78 -6.29 18.00
N LYS A 146 -14.52 -7.47 18.59
CA LYS A 146 -14.13 -7.61 20.00
C LYS A 146 -12.95 -6.72 20.40
N GLN A 147 -11.94 -6.58 19.52
CA GLN A 147 -10.81 -5.65 19.69
C GLN A 147 -11.22 -4.17 19.72
N GLN A 148 -12.23 -3.79 18.93
CA GLN A 148 -12.77 -2.42 18.92
C GLN A 148 -13.50 -2.12 20.24
N LYS A 149 -14.28 -3.08 20.75
CA LYS A 149 -14.91 -2.96 22.08
C LYS A 149 -13.90 -2.84 23.20
N GLU A 150 -12.85 -3.67 23.18
CA GLU A 150 -11.77 -3.62 24.16
C GLU A 150 -11.02 -2.27 24.10
N ALA A 151 -10.69 -1.77 22.91
CA ALA A 151 -10.07 -0.46 22.74
C ALA A 151 -10.96 0.70 23.25
N ILE A 152 -12.25 0.69 22.90
CA ILE A 152 -13.23 1.70 23.36
C ILE A 152 -13.39 1.66 24.89
N GLN A 153 -13.40 0.46 25.47
CA GLN A 153 -13.55 0.27 26.92
C GLN A 153 -12.31 0.75 27.68
N THR A 154 -11.12 0.54 27.11
CA THR A 154 -9.85 1.04 27.66
C THR A 154 -9.77 2.56 27.61
N LEU A 155 -10.22 3.18 26.51
CA LEU A 155 -10.28 4.64 26.37
C LEU A 155 -11.28 5.28 27.34
N LYS A 156 -12.45 4.67 27.54
CA LYS A 156 -13.43 5.13 28.54
C LYS A 156 -12.89 5.04 29.97
N LYS A 157 -12.12 4.00 30.27
CA LYS A 157 -11.50 3.84 31.59
C LYS A 157 -10.45 4.93 31.84
N ALA A 158 -9.61 5.22 30.85
CA ALA A 158 -8.59 6.28 30.92
C ALA A 158 -9.16 7.72 30.94
N GLN A 159 -10.42 7.93 30.55
CA GLN A 159 -11.11 9.23 30.70
C GLN A 159 -11.83 9.39 32.04
N ASN A 160 -12.04 8.30 32.77
CA ASN A 160 -12.76 8.28 34.05
C ASN A 160 -11.82 8.16 35.27
N GLU A 161 -10.50 8.08 35.03
CA GLU A 161 -9.41 8.20 36.01
C GLU A 161 -8.75 9.58 35.88
#